data_AF-A0A9P6URV3-F1
#
_entry.id   AF-A0A9P6URV3-F1
#
_cell.length_a   1.000
_cell.length_b   1.000
_cell.length_c   1.000
_cell.angle_alpha   90.00
_cell.angle_beta   90.00
_cell.angle_gamma   90.00
#
_symmetry.space_group_name_H-M   'P 1'
#
loop_
_entity.id
_entity.type
_entity.pdbx_description
1 polymer ?
#
loop_
_entity_poly.entity_id
_entity_poly.type
_entity_poly.pdbx_seq_one_letter_code
_entity_poly.pdbx_strand_id
1 'polypeptide(L)'
;MRPHRGVIEEEDASTLKLGADFQDAHCLFVSEVKILLDASQRPNTSEVYQKSLNYVTQFNRFTNPDVVREVRAGMNEEPIHSLLTVFELAQLANLCCEEAEEAKALIPSLATKIDDDTLQNFLNQTLDLKKFQS
;
A
#
# COMPACT_ATOMS: atom_id res chain seq x y z
N MET A 1 17.73 23.67 11.23
CA MET A 1 18.64 22.98 10.29
C MET A 1 19.14 21.72 10.97
N ARG A 2 18.70 20.53 10.54
CA ARG A 2 19.27 19.27 11.03
C ARG A 2 20.63 19.07 10.36
N PRO A 3 21.71 18.79 11.10
CA PRO A 3 23.03 18.61 10.51
C PRO A 3 23.05 17.27 9.77
N HIS A 4 22.99 17.33 8.44
CA HIS A 4 23.13 16.17 7.56
C HIS A 4 24.62 15.78 7.51
N ARG A 5 25.09 15.11 8.57
CA ARG A 5 26.46 14.60 8.66
C ARG A 5 26.47 13.11 8.41
N GLY A 6 26.40 12.74 7.12
CA GLY A 6 27.11 11.59 6.54
C GLY A 6 26.96 10.20 7.16
N VAL A 7 25.90 9.92 7.92
CA VAL A 7 25.49 8.53 8.20
C VAL A 7 24.43 8.21 7.16
N ILE A 8 24.79 7.44 6.14
CA ILE A 8 23.80 6.78 5.29
C ILE A 8 23.20 5.72 6.22
N GLU A 9 21.99 5.96 6.72
CA GLU A 9 21.22 4.91 7.38
C GLU A 9 21.01 3.80 6.34
N GLU A 10 21.32 2.56 6.71
CA GLU A 10 21.13 1.40 5.82
C GLU A 10 19.63 1.06 5.79
N GLU A 11 18.92 1.74 4.90
CA GLU A 11 17.49 1.53 4.63
C GLU A 11 17.28 0.22 3.84
N ASP A 12 16.29 -0.56 4.26
CA ASP A 12 15.91 -1.84 3.66
C ASP A 12 14.43 -2.11 3.90
N ALA A 13 13.63 -1.95 2.84
CA ALA A 13 12.19 -2.18 2.89
C ALA A 13 11.83 -3.65 3.14
N SER A 14 12.70 -4.61 2.78
CA SER A 14 12.44 -6.04 3.04
C SER A 14 12.49 -6.37 4.53
N THR A 15 13.19 -5.54 5.32
CA THR A 15 13.28 -5.63 6.79
C THR A 15 12.60 -4.46 7.51
N LEU A 16 11.79 -3.67 6.80
CA LEU A 16 11.05 -2.50 7.31
C LEU A 16 11.92 -1.40 7.94
N LYS A 17 13.17 -1.29 7.51
CA LYS A 17 14.04 -0.17 7.85
C LYS A 17 13.81 0.95 6.83
N LEU A 18 12.83 1.81 7.08
CA LEU A 18 12.43 2.86 6.12
C LEU A 18 13.11 4.21 6.36
N GLY A 19 13.95 4.31 7.40
CA GLY A 19 14.55 5.56 7.84
C GLY A 19 13.64 6.37 8.77
N ALA A 20 14.25 7.26 9.54
CA ALA A 20 13.55 7.99 10.62
C ALA A 20 12.36 8.84 10.14
N ASP A 21 12.37 9.30 8.88
CA ASP A 21 11.30 10.15 8.34
C ASP A 21 10.09 9.32 7.86
N PHE A 22 10.24 8.02 7.60
CA PHE A 22 9.19 7.16 7.02
C PHE A 22 8.76 5.98 7.90
N GLN A 23 9.49 5.68 8.98
CA GLN A 23 9.18 4.54 9.85
C GLN A 23 7.75 4.58 10.40
N ASP A 24 7.27 5.78 10.76
CA ASP A 24 5.93 6.01 11.31
C ASP A 24 5.00 6.74 10.32
N ALA A 25 5.41 6.88 9.05
CA ALA A 25 4.62 7.59 8.06
C ALA A 25 3.43 6.75 7.58
N HIS A 26 2.29 7.38 7.37
CA HIS A 26 1.16 6.73 6.71
C HIS A 26 1.43 6.52 5.22
N CYS A 27 0.93 5.40 4.69
CA CYS A 27 1.05 5.06 3.27
C CYS A 27 -0.28 5.21 2.55
N LEU A 28 -0.23 5.74 1.32
CA LEU A 28 -1.37 5.78 0.40
C LEU A 28 -1.29 4.62 -0.60
N PHE A 29 -2.44 4.04 -0.92
CA PHE A 29 -2.56 3.12 -2.05
C PHE A 29 -2.50 3.88 -3.37
N VAL A 30 -2.12 3.18 -4.44
CA VAL A 30 -2.20 3.72 -5.81
C VAL A 30 -3.60 4.27 -6.11
N SER A 31 -4.64 3.54 -5.70
CA SER A 31 -6.04 3.93 -5.88
C SER A 31 -6.43 5.18 -5.08
N GLU A 32 -5.92 5.34 -3.85
CA GLU A 32 -6.16 6.54 -3.06
C GLU A 32 -5.46 7.76 -3.66
N VAL A 33 -4.22 7.58 -4.14
CA VAL A 33 -3.52 8.65 -4.85
C VAL A 33 -4.32 9.06 -6.09
N LYS A 34 -4.87 8.11 -6.86
CA LYS A 34 -5.74 8.42 -8.01
C LYS A 34 -6.94 9.29 -7.60
N ILE A 35 -7.65 8.92 -6.54
CA ILE A 35 -8.80 9.68 -6.02
C ILE A 35 -8.38 11.10 -5.63
N LEU A 36 -7.25 11.24 -4.91
CA LEU A 36 -6.74 12.55 -4.49
C LEU A 36 -6.32 13.43 -5.67
N LEU A 37 -5.67 12.86 -6.68
CA LEU A 37 -5.28 13.59 -7.89
C LEU A 37 -6.49 14.00 -8.73
N ASP A 38 -7.54 13.18 -8.80
CA ASP A 38 -8.80 13.54 -9.49
C ASP A 38 -9.57 14.65 -8.75
N ALA A 39 -9.55 14.62 -7.42
CA ALA A 39 -10.18 15.63 -6.59
C ALA A 39 -9.40 16.97 -6.58
N SER A 40 -8.14 16.97 -7.04
CA SER A 40 -7.33 18.17 -7.12
C SER A 40 -7.93 19.16 -8.12
N GLN A 41 -8.53 20.23 -7.60
CA GLN A 41 -9.06 21.35 -8.42
C GLN A 41 -7.96 22.22 -9.02
N ARG A 42 -6.68 21.96 -8.71
CA ARG A 42 -5.56 22.74 -9.22
C ARG A 42 -5.02 22.07 -10.48
N PRO A 43 -5.09 22.72 -11.66
CA PRO A 43 -4.39 22.24 -12.83
C PRO A 43 -2.89 22.29 -12.55
N ASN A 44 -2.30 21.11 -12.34
CA ASN A 44 -0.87 20.97 -12.16
C ASN A 44 -0.31 20.31 -13.43
N THR A 45 0.38 21.11 -14.23
CA THR A 45 0.97 20.68 -15.51
C THR A 45 2.43 20.27 -15.37
N SER A 46 2.94 20.15 -14.14
CA SER A 46 4.31 19.67 -13.95
C SER A 46 4.46 18.26 -14.50
N GLU A 47 5.62 17.99 -15.08
CA GLU A 47 5.94 16.68 -15.64
C GLU A 47 5.82 15.55 -14.61
N VAL A 48 6.21 15.82 -13.35
CA VAL A 48 6.06 14.89 -12.23
C VAL A 48 4.59 14.58 -11.98
N TYR A 49 3.72 15.60 -11.96
CA TYR A 49 2.29 15.39 -11.76
C TYR A 49 1.68 14.55 -12.89
N GLN A 50 2.00 14.86 -14.14
CA GLN A 50 1.48 14.12 -15.29
C GLN A 50 1.95 12.67 -15.30
N LYS A 51 3.24 12.43 -15.01
CA LYS A 51 3.79 11.07 -14.89
C LYS A 51 3.14 10.29 -13.75
N SER A 52 3.00 10.90 -12.58
CA SER A 52 2.31 10.28 -11.44
C SER A 52 0.86 9.96 -11.76
N LEU A 53 0.11 10.90 -12.36
CA LEU A 53 -1.28 10.69 -12.76
C LEU A 53 -1.40 9.54 -13.77
N ASN A 54 -0.53 9.49 -14.78
CA ASN A 54 -0.51 8.41 -15.76
C ASN A 54 -0.25 7.05 -15.08
N TYR A 55 0.76 6.99 -14.20
CA TYR A 55 1.08 5.78 -13.45
C TYR A 55 -0.10 5.31 -12.60
N VAL A 56 -0.68 6.19 -11.77
CA VAL A 56 -1.78 5.79 -10.89
C VAL A 56 -3.07 5.50 -11.66
N THR A 57 -3.24 6.05 -12.86
CA THR A 57 -4.35 5.68 -13.75
C THR A 57 -4.16 4.28 -14.31
N GLN A 58 -2.94 3.94 -14.75
CA GLN A 58 -2.64 2.65 -15.35
C GLN A 58 -2.64 1.51 -14.32
N PHE A 59 -2.11 1.76 -13.13
CA PHE A 59 -1.98 0.76 -12.06
C PHE A 59 -3.09 0.86 -11.01
N ASN A 60 -4.15 1.61 -11.30
CA ASN A 60 -5.29 1.67 -10.39
C ASN A 60 -5.89 0.27 -10.21
N ARG A 61 -5.86 -0.25 -9.00
CA ARG A 61 -6.46 -1.55 -8.67
C ARG A 61 -7.93 -1.43 -8.29
N PHE A 62 -8.31 -0.25 -7.79
CA PHE A 62 -9.65 -0.01 -7.28
C PHE A 62 -10.22 1.29 -7.87
N THR A 63 -11.15 1.17 -8.80
CA THR A 63 -11.78 2.31 -9.48
C THR A 63 -12.93 2.91 -8.68
N ASN A 64 -13.61 2.12 -7.85
CA ASN A 64 -14.69 2.60 -7.00
C ASN A 64 -14.12 3.13 -5.66
N PRO A 65 -14.31 4.43 -5.32
CA PRO A 65 -13.87 5.00 -4.05
C PRO A 65 -14.45 4.31 -2.80
N ASP A 66 -15.65 3.75 -2.89
CA ASP A 66 -16.27 3.03 -1.76
C ASP A 66 -15.57 1.69 -1.52
N VAL A 67 -15.14 1.01 -2.58
CA VAL A 67 -14.31 -0.20 -2.45
C VAL A 67 -12.94 0.13 -1.88
N VAL A 68 -12.32 1.26 -2.26
CA VAL A 68 -11.07 1.71 -1.64
C VAL A 68 -11.23 1.91 -0.12
N ARG A 69 -12.36 2.48 0.31
CA ARG A 69 -12.68 2.66 1.74
C ARG A 69 -12.90 1.31 2.45
N GLU A 70 -13.55 0.36 1.79
CA GLU A 70 -13.80 -0.96 2.35
C GLU A 70 -12.52 -1.77 2.51
N VAL A 71 -11.64 -1.76 1.51
CA VAL A 71 -10.30 -2.35 1.62
C VAL A 71 -9.52 -1.72 2.77
N ARG A 72 -9.57 -0.38 2.90
CA ARG A 72 -8.93 0.34 4.01
C ARG A 72 -9.53 -0.04 5.37
N ALA A 73 -10.84 -0.27 5.44
CA ALA A 73 -11.52 -0.69 6.66
C ALA A 73 -11.12 -2.10 7.07
N GLY A 74 -11.08 -3.06 6.13
CA GLY A 74 -10.66 -4.44 6.40
C GLY A 74 -9.22 -4.54 6.93
N MET A 75 -8.34 -3.62 6.52
CA MET A 75 -6.98 -3.55 7.06
C MET A 75 -6.90 -3.02 8.51
N ASN A 76 -7.96 -2.36 8.99
CA ASN A 76 -8.07 -1.95 10.39
C ASN A 76 -8.77 -3.01 11.26
N GLU A 77 -9.17 -4.14 10.68
CA GLU A 77 -9.73 -5.27 11.43
C GLU A 77 -8.64 -6.15 12.03
N GLU A 78 -8.92 -6.74 13.19
CA GLU A 78 -8.04 -7.71 13.83
C GLU A 78 -8.16 -9.09 13.13
N PRO A 79 -7.07 -9.85 12.98
CA PRO A 79 -5.73 -9.58 13.52
C PRO A 79 -4.82 -8.74 12.59
N ILE A 80 -5.30 -8.35 11.40
CA ILE A 80 -4.48 -7.70 10.37
C ILE A 80 -3.85 -6.39 10.88
N HIS A 81 -4.65 -5.56 11.54
CA HIS A 81 -4.22 -4.25 12.04
C HIS A 81 -3.08 -4.33 13.08
N SER A 82 -3.12 -5.32 13.97
CA SER A 82 -2.09 -5.47 15.01
C SER A 82 -0.82 -6.17 14.51
N LEU A 83 -0.94 -7.01 13.47
CA LEU A 83 0.18 -7.78 12.93
C LEU A 83 0.97 -7.02 11.86
N LEU A 84 0.31 -6.23 11.01
CA LEU A 84 0.93 -5.64 9.82
C LEU A 84 1.12 -4.13 9.93
N THR A 85 2.23 -3.65 9.37
CA THR A 85 2.51 -2.23 9.28
C THR A 85 1.76 -1.57 8.13
N VAL A 86 1.53 -0.26 8.22
CA VAL A 86 0.90 0.53 7.14
C VAL A 86 1.62 0.41 5.79
N PHE A 87 2.93 0.15 5.81
CA PHE A 87 3.72 -0.11 4.61
C PHE A 87 3.36 -1.45 3.97
N GLU A 88 3.35 -2.53 4.75
CA GLU A 88 2.98 -3.87 4.28
C GLU A 88 1.54 -3.92 3.75
N LEU A 89 0.62 -3.25 4.46
CA LEU A 89 -0.76 -3.09 4.06
C LEU A 89 -0.87 -2.37 2.70
N ALA A 90 -0.10 -1.31 2.49
CA ALA A 90 -0.04 -0.63 1.20
C ALA A 90 0.53 -1.50 0.08
N GLN A 91 1.55 -2.32 0.37
CA GLN A 91 2.07 -3.28 -0.61
C GLN A 91 1.00 -4.31 -1.00
N LEU A 92 0.28 -4.89 -0.03
CA LEU A 92 -0.79 -5.88 -0.28
C LEU A 92 -1.91 -5.30 -1.16
N ALA A 93 -2.39 -4.09 -0.86
CA ALA A 93 -3.42 -3.42 -1.66
C ALA A 93 -2.97 -3.14 -3.11
N ASN A 94 -1.70 -2.76 -3.31
CA ASN A 94 -1.18 -2.38 -4.63
C ASN A 94 -0.86 -3.60 -5.50
N LEU A 95 -0.28 -4.65 -4.91
CA LEU A 95 0.14 -5.85 -5.62
C LEU A 95 -1.05 -6.73 -5.99
N CYS A 96 -2.06 -6.81 -5.12
CA CYS A 96 -3.20 -7.73 -5.27
C CYS A 96 -2.76 -9.18 -5.51
N CYS A 97 -1.84 -9.68 -4.68
CA CYS A 97 -1.39 -11.07 -4.75
C CYS A 97 -2.56 -12.04 -4.60
N GLU A 98 -2.49 -13.19 -5.27
CA GLU A 98 -3.55 -14.19 -5.25
C GLU A 98 -3.34 -15.24 -4.16
N GLU A 99 -2.08 -15.51 -3.84
CA GLU A 99 -1.68 -16.56 -2.89
C GLU A 99 -0.80 -16.00 -1.77
N ALA A 100 -0.95 -16.53 -0.55
CA ALA A 100 -0.16 -16.15 0.61
C ALA A 100 1.35 -16.36 0.39
N GLU A 101 1.74 -17.42 -0.32
CA GLU A 101 3.14 -17.69 -0.70
C GLU A 101 3.71 -16.58 -1.59
N GLU A 102 2.95 -16.13 -2.59
CA GLU A 102 3.33 -15.01 -3.47
C GLU A 102 3.48 -13.72 -2.67
N ALA A 103 2.53 -13.42 -1.78
CA ALA A 103 2.57 -12.23 -0.94
C ALA A 103 3.81 -12.21 -0.03
N LYS A 104 4.16 -13.35 0.59
CA LYS A 104 5.36 -13.48 1.42
C LYS A 104 6.66 -13.44 0.62
N ALA A 105 6.65 -13.93 -0.61
CA ALA A 105 7.81 -13.83 -1.51
C ALA A 105 8.07 -12.38 -1.96
N LEU A 106 7.02 -11.62 -2.27
CA LEU A 106 7.11 -10.22 -2.70
C LEU A 106 7.30 -9.24 -1.54
N ILE A 107 6.79 -9.57 -0.35
CA ILE A 107 6.88 -8.74 0.86
C ILE A 107 7.49 -9.60 1.99
N PRO A 108 8.83 -9.77 2.02
CA PRO A 108 9.50 -10.69 2.93
C PRO A 108 9.24 -10.41 4.42
N SER A 109 8.94 -9.17 4.78
CA SER A 109 8.64 -8.77 6.16
C SER A 109 7.35 -9.41 6.71
N LEU A 110 6.47 -9.94 5.86
CA LEU A 110 5.26 -10.67 6.25
C LEU A 110 5.56 -12.07 6.80
N ALA A 111 6.66 -12.69 6.38
CA ALA A 111 6.90 -14.13 6.53
C ALA A 111 6.80 -14.63 7.98
N THR A 112 7.19 -13.79 8.95
CA THR A 112 7.20 -14.14 10.37
C THR A 112 6.05 -13.53 11.18
N LYS A 113 5.17 -12.72 10.56
CA LYS A 113 4.16 -11.91 11.28
C LYS A 113 2.75 -12.47 11.20
N ILE A 114 2.43 -13.14 10.10
CA ILE A 114 1.08 -13.63 9.80
C ILE A 114 1.17 -15.04 9.24
N ASP A 115 0.27 -15.92 9.66
CA ASP A 115 0.16 -17.26 9.11
C ASP A 115 -0.52 -17.25 7.72
N ASP A 116 -0.35 -18.33 6.96
CA ASP A 116 -0.81 -18.39 5.58
C ASP A 116 -2.35 -18.36 5.48
N ASP A 117 -3.06 -19.03 6.41
CA ASP A 117 -4.52 -19.07 6.40
C ASP A 117 -5.13 -17.68 6.64
N THR A 118 -4.62 -16.95 7.65
CA THR A 118 -5.07 -15.59 7.94
C THR A 118 -4.76 -14.64 6.79
N LEU A 119 -3.56 -14.73 6.21
CA LEU A 119 -3.18 -13.91 5.06
C LEU A 119 -4.05 -14.22 3.83
N GLN A 120 -4.28 -15.50 3.54
CA GLN A 120 -5.08 -15.94 2.40
C GLN A 120 -6.53 -15.46 2.52
N ASN A 121 -7.11 -15.52 3.71
CA ASN A 121 -8.46 -15.00 3.96
C ASN A 121 -8.57 -13.50 3.65
N PHE A 122 -7.58 -12.72 4.09
CA PHE A 122 -7.53 -11.29 3.79
C PHE A 122 -7.34 -10.99 2.29
N LEU A 123 -6.46 -11.74 1.62
CA LEU A 123 -6.26 -11.63 0.17
C LEU A 123 -7.56 -11.94 -0.60
N ASN A 124 -8.24 -13.02 -0.24
CA ASN A 124 -9.51 -13.42 -0.86
C ASN A 124 -10.57 -12.33 -0.72
N GLN A 125 -10.74 -11.76 0.48
CA GLN A 125 -11.67 -10.64 0.72
C GLN A 125 -11.33 -9.44 -0.17
N THR A 126 -10.05 -9.06 -0.22
CA THR A 126 -9.59 -7.92 -1.03
C THR A 126 -9.82 -8.17 -2.53
N LEU A 127 -9.59 -9.39 -3.01
CA LEU A 127 -9.83 -9.78 -4.40
C LEU A 127 -11.31 -9.84 -4.75
N ASP A 128 -12.16 -10.26 -3.82
CA ASP A 128 -13.60 -10.27 -4.04
C ASP A 128 -14.15 -8.84 -4.15
N LEU A 129 -13.73 -7.94 -3.26
CA LEU A 129 -14.02 -6.50 -3.39
C LEU A 129 -13.56 -5.94 -4.75
N LYS A 130 -12.38 -6.38 -5.22
CA LYS A 130 -11.86 -6.00 -6.54
C LYS A 130 -12.73 -6.49 -7.69
N LYS A 131 -13.38 -7.66 -7.56
CA LYS A 131 -14.31 -8.19 -8.58
C LYS A 131 -15.63 -7.42 -8.57
N PHE A 132 -16.16 -7.06 -7.40
CA PHE A 132 -17.48 -6.43 -7.26
C PHE A 132 -17.56 -4.95 -7.67
N GLN A 133 -16.42 -4.25 -7.80
CA GLN A 133 -16.37 -2.87 -8.33
C GLN A 133 -16.43 -2.76 -9.86
N SER A 134 -16.41 -3.89 -10.58
CA SER A 134 -16.41 -3.92 -12.05
C SER A 134 -17.79 -3.62 -12.64
#